data_AF-G5A4P5-F1
#
_entry.id   AF-G5A4P5-F1
#
_cell.length_a   1.000
_cell.length_b   1.000
_cell.length_c   1.000
_cell.angle_alpha   90.00
_cell.angle_beta   90.00
_cell.angle_gamma   90.00
#
_symmetry.space_group_name_H-M   'P 1'
#
loop_
_entity.id
_entity.type
_entity.pdbx_description
1 polymer ?
#
loop_
_entity_poly.entity_id
_entity_poly.type
_entity_poly.pdbx_seq_one_letter_code
_entity_poly.pdbx_strand_id
1 'polypeptide(L)'
;MQGHVVLNGTKDGGLWGWDLRSPSRAYEWEAEVAAGQPAGSVLDVHVLEDCCKAVVQRSNGELRLLDLRNCKPVVEFVAGLPKRYLPNLRCAVDTHETVVVAGGDTQRPQAVNSYELQHGRCVASVEIQLKSGLYDTRYADTPEIWALSRNELYICSGRTNDPIE
;
A
#
# COMPACT_ATOMS: atom_id res chain seq x y z
N MET A 1 -5.33 3.26 22.56
CA MET A 1 -5.35 4.74 22.69
C MET A 1 -6.42 5.28 21.76
N GLN A 2 -6.99 6.46 22.02
CA GLN A 2 -7.94 7.08 21.08
C GLN A 2 -7.18 8.06 20.19
N GLY A 3 -7.16 7.81 18.88
CA GLY A 3 -6.53 8.70 17.92
C GLY A 3 -7.35 9.99 17.76
N HIS A 4 -6.71 11.15 17.95
CA HIS A 4 -7.31 12.46 17.72
C HIS A 4 -6.82 13.10 16.42
N VAL A 5 -6.13 12.34 15.57
CA VAL A 5 -5.57 12.83 14.31
C VAL A 5 -6.15 12.02 13.17
N VAL A 6 -6.60 12.71 12.13
CA VAL A 6 -6.88 12.10 10.83
C VAL A 6 -5.63 12.22 9.97
N LEU A 7 -5.18 11.08 9.47
CA LEU A 7 -4.08 10.97 8.53
C LEU A 7 -4.60 10.92 7.10
N ASN A 8 -4.00 11.70 6.20
CA ASN A 8 -4.21 11.54 4.77
C ASN A 8 -2.87 11.43 4.04
N GLY A 9 -2.85 10.56 3.04
CA GLY A 9 -1.80 10.50 2.05
C GLY A 9 -1.93 11.62 1.01
N THR A 10 -0.81 12.05 0.44
CA THR A 10 -0.77 13.04 -0.64
C THR A 10 -0.35 12.43 -1.97
N LYS A 11 -0.61 13.15 -3.07
CA LYS A 11 -0.19 12.73 -4.42
C LYS A 11 1.33 12.71 -4.61
N ASP A 12 2.04 13.51 -3.82
CA ASP A 12 3.51 13.62 -3.90
C ASP A 12 4.22 12.62 -2.96
N GLY A 13 3.44 11.79 -2.25
CA GLY A 13 3.93 10.72 -1.38
C GLY A 13 4.02 11.09 0.10
N GLY A 14 3.74 12.34 0.44
CA GLY A 14 3.71 12.84 1.80
C GLY A 14 2.50 12.36 2.62
N LEU A 15 2.52 12.71 3.90
CA LEU A 15 1.45 12.47 4.87
C LEU A 15 1.11 13.78 5.58
N TRP A 16 -0.18 14.08 5.67
CA TRP A 16 -0.68 15.20 6.47
C TRP A 16 -1.56 14.68 7.61
N GLY A 17 -1.39 15.27 8.78
CA GLY A 17 -2.18 14.99 9.97
C GLY A 17 -3.04 16.18 10.35
N TRP A 18 -4.33 15.95 10.59
CA TRP A 18 -5.28 16.96 11.04
C TRP A 18 -5.75 16.64 12.44
N ASP A 19 -5.55 17.56 13.39
CA ASP A 19 -6.09 17.38 14.74
C ASP A 19 -7.61 17.53 14.67
N LEU A 20 -8.35 16.60 15.27
CA LEU A 20 -9.81 16.66 15.33
C LEU A 20 -10.30 17.64 16.41
N ARG A 21 -9.42 18.06 17.32
CA ARG A 21 -9.74 18.95 18.44
C ARG A 21 -9.53 20.42 18.09
N SER A 22 -8.77 20.71 17.03
CA SER A 22 -8.52 22.05 16.54
C SER A 22 -8.58 22.08 15.01
N PRO A 23 -9.11 23.15 14.38
CA PRO A 23 -9.19 23.24 12.92
C PRO A 23 -7.81 23.58 12.31
N SER A 24 -6.80 22.76 12.60
CA SER A 24 -5.42 22.98 12.20
C SER A 24 -4.74 21.70 11.79
N ARG A 25 -3.80 21.83 10.85
CA ARG A 25 -2.88 20.76 10.49
C ARG A 25 -1.90 20.55 11.64
N ALA A 26 -1.88 19.35 12.21
CA ALA A 26 -1.00 18.98 13.31
C ALA A 26 0.43 18.67 12.83
N TYR A 27 0.55 18.07 11.65
CA TYR A 27 1.84 17.81 11.01
C TYR A 27 1.72 17.66 9.51
N GLU A 28 2.84 17.92 8.84
CA GLU A 28 3.03 17.79 7.41
C GLU A 28 4.39 17.15 7.19
N TRP A 29 4.37 16.00 6.52
CA TRP A 29 5.55 15.29 6.12
C TRP A 29 5.60 15.17 4.62
N GLU A 30 6.69 15.68 4.05
CA GLU A 30 7.03 15.51 2.65
C GLU A 30 7.84 14.24 2.47
N ALA A 31 7.53 13.51 1.39
CA ALA A 31 8.26 12.30 1.09
C ALA A 31 9.73 12.59 0.79
N GLU A 32 10.63 11.71 1.25
CA GLU A 32 12.02 11.75 0.82
C GLU A 32 12.12 11.48 -0.69
N VAL A 33 12.51 12.53 -1.43
CA VAL A 33 12.77 12.49 -2.87
C VAL A 33 14.22 12.05 -3.07
N ALA A 34 14.47 10.75 -3.24
CA ALA A 34 15.78 10.30 -3.67
C ALA A 34 16.07 10.80 -5.09
N ALA A 35 17.11 11.62 -5.25
CA ALA A 35 17.65 12.07 -6.55
C ALA A 35 16.60 12.70 -7.52
N GLY A 36 15.76 13.61 -7.03
CA GLY A 36 14.83 14.37 -7.88
C GLY A 36 13.67 13.56 -8.48
N GLN A 37 13.39 12.37 -7.94
CA GLN A 37 12.27 11.52 -8.34
C GLN A 37 11.13 11.64 -7.32
N PRO A 38 9.88 11.95 -7.73
CA PRO A 38 8.75 11.97 -6.82
C PRO A 38 8.53 10.58 -6.21
N ALA A 39 8.19 10.54 -4.92
CA ALA A 39 8.12 9.30 -4.17
C ALA A 39 6.89 8.42 -4.52
N GLY A 40 6.04 8.86 -5.44
CA GLY A 40 4.78 8.23 -5.80
C GLY A 40 3.65 8.61 -4.86
N SER A 41 2.42 8.64 -5.36
CA SER A 41 1.23 8.98 -4.56
C SER A 41 1.00 7.96 -3.47
N VAL A 42 0.61 8.40 -2.28
CA VAL A 42 0.16 7.49 -1.23
C VAL A 42 -1.20 6.91 -1.64
N LEU A 43 -1.28 5.58 -1.66
CA LEU A 43 -2.47 4.83 -2.06
C LEU A 43 -3.22 4.22 -0.88
N ASP A 44 -2.48 3.87 0.18
CA ASP A 44 -3.05 3.26 1.37
C ASP A 44 -2.22 3.63 2.61
N VAL A 45 -2.90 3.78 3.74
CA VAL A 45 -2.31 4.08 5.05
C VAL A 45 -3.02 3.24 6.11
N HIS A 46 -2.27 2.36 6.76
CA HIS A 46 -2.75 1.59 7.90
C HIS A 46 -2.03 2.05 9.17
N VAL A 47 -2.75 2.77 10.04
CA VAL A 47 -2.23 3.21 11.35
C VAL A 47 -2.33 2.04 12.33
N LEU A 48 -1.24 1.75 13.03
CA LEU A 48 -1.20 0.70 14.04
C LEU A 48 -1.97 1.09 15.32
N GLU A 49 -2.30 0.11 16.17
CA GLU A 49 -3.05 0.27 17.42
C GLU A 49 -2.38 1.25 18.40
N ASP A 50 -1.04 1.33 18.35
CA ASP A 50 -0.25 2.27 19.15
C ASP A 50 -0.38 3.73 18.69
N CYS A 51 -1.00 3.97 17.52
CA CYS A 51 -1.12 5.27 16.85
C CYS A 51 0.21 6.00 16.61
N CYS A 52 1.34 5.32 16.79
CA CYS A 52 2.69 5.85 16.66
C CYS A 52 3.36 5.40 15.38
N LYS A 53 2.84 4.36 14.71
CA LYS A 53 3.37 3.89 13.44
C LYS A 53 2.27 3.70 12.40
N ALA A 54 2.66 3.77 11.13
CA ALA A 54 1.76 3.47 10.03
C ALA A 54 2.47 2.72 8.91
N VAL A 55 1.79 1.73 8.34
CA VAL A 55 2.18 1.12 7.07
C VAL A 55 1.66 2.01 5.94
N VAL A 56 2.53 2.34 4.99
CA VAL A 56 2.22 3.22 3.86
C VAL A 56 2.54 2.51 2.56
N GLN A 57 1.54 2.40 1.68
CA GLN A 57 1.68 1.92 0.31
C GLN A 57 1.70 3.11 -0.64
N ARG A 58 2.74 3.19 -1.49
CA ARG A 58 2.83 4.20 -2.55
C ARG A 58 2.67 3.60 -3.93
N SER A 59 2.30 4.46 -4.88
CA SER A 59 2.05 4.09 -6.27
C SER A 59 3.29 3.68 -7.04
N ASN A 60 4.50 3.93 -6.55
CA ASN A 60 5.73 3.46 -7.19
C ASN A 60 6.09 2.01 -6.79
N GLY A 61 5.23 1.34 -6.01
CA GLY A 61 5.46 0.01 -5.47
C GLY A 61 6.08 0.00 -4.07
N GLU A 62 6.47 1.16 -3.53
CA GLU A 62 7.05 1.23 -2.19
C GLU A 62 6.03 0.84 -1.13
N LEU A 63 6.49 0.01 -0.18
CA LEU A 63 5.75 -0.37 1.01
C LEU A 63 6.68 -0.24 2.22
N ARG A 64 6.31 0.62 3.18
CA ARG A 64 7.13 0.94 4.36
C ARG A 64 6.32 1.05 5.63
N LEU A 65 6.98 0.79 6.76
CA LEU A 65 6.51 1.16 8.10
C LEU A 65 7.18 2.49 8.49
N LEU A 66 6.38 3.50 8.80
CA LEU A 66 6.85 4.79 9.29
C LEU A 66 6.59 4.93 10.79
N ASP A 67 7.52 5.56 11.51
CA ASP A 67 7.28 6.09 12.85
C ASP A 67 6.69 7.50 12.70
N LEU A 68 5.43 7.68 13.08
CA LEU A 68 4.69 8.94 12.93
C LEU A 68 5.21 10.04 13.86
N ARG A 69 5.98 9.71 14.91
CA ARG A 69 6.53 10.71 15.86
C ARG A 69 7.65 11.53 15.24
N ASN A 70 8.38 10.96 14.28
CA ASN A 70 9.51 11.59 13.61
C ASN A 70 9.45 11.48 12.08
N CYS A 71 8.40 10.85 11.55
CA CYS A 71 8.15 10.57 10.14
C CYS A 71 9.31 9.87 9.42
N LYS A 72 10.05 9.00 10.12
CA LYS A 72 11.13 8.22 9.53
C LYS A 72 10.69 6.79 9.20
N PRO A 73 11.21 6.22 8.11
CA PRO A 73 11.03 4.81 7.85
C PRO A 73 11.73 3.99 8.92
N VAL A 74 10.99 3.05 9.51
CA VAL A 74 11.47 2.06 10.47
C VAL A 74 11.79 0.75 9.75
N VAL A 75 10.95 0.38 8.79
CA VAL A 75 11.09 -0.84 7.99
C VAL A 75 10.74 -0.53 6.54
N GLU A 76 11.57 -1.04 5.63
CA GLU A 76 11.27 -1.11 4.20
C GLU A 76 10.94 -2.54 3.82
N PHE A 77 9.69 -2.78 3.42
CA PHE A 77 9.22 -4.09 2.98
C PHE A 77 9.51 -4.28 1.48
N VAL A 78 9.21 -3.24 0.71
CA VAL A 78 9.43 -3.18 -0.74
C VAL A 78 9.97 -1.81 -1.08
N ALA A 79 11.11 -1.77 -1.77
CA ALA A 79 11.66 -0.55 -2.32
C ALA A 79 10.81 -0.06 -3.50
N GLY A 80 10.52 1.25 -3.53
CA GLY A 80 9.86 1.87 -4.67
C GLY A 80 10.75 1.90 -5.92
N LEU A 81 10.14 1.86 -7.10
CA LEU A 81 10.86 2.01 -8.37
C LEU A 81 10.68 3.40 -8.99
N PRO A 82 11.78 4.03 -9.45
CA PRO A 82 11.73 5.24 -10.26
C PRO A 82 10.80 5.10 -11.47
N LYS A 83 10.03 6.17 -11.77
CA LYS A 83 9.13 6.26 -12.94
C LYS A 83 8.07 5.15 -13.05
N ARG A 84 7.79 4.42 -11.96
CA ARG A 84 6.74 3.40 -11.93
C ARG A 84 5.46 3.97 -11.30
N TYR A 85 4.31 3.59 -11.86
CA TYR A 85 3.00 3.98 -11.35
C TYR A 85 2.04 2.77 -11.36
N LEU A 86 1.60 2.37 -10.18
CA LEU A 86 0.78 1.21 -9.87
C LEU A 86 -0.36 1.67 -8.93
N PRO A 87 -1.40 2.34 -9.46
CA PRO A 87 -2.43 3.03 -8.65
C PRO A 87 -3.32 2.09 -7.82
N ASN A 88 -3.36 0.82 -8.21
CA ASN A 88 -4.28 -0.16 -7.65
C ASN A 88 -3.65 -1.02 -6.55
N LEU A 89 -2.42 -0.71 -6.12
CA LEU A 89 -1.78 -1.41 -5.00
C LEU A 89 -2.50 -1.13 -3.69
N ARG A 90 -2.64 -2.18 -2.88
CA ARG A 90 -3.20 -2.16 -1.53
C ARG A 90 -2.39 -3.08 -0.63
N CYS A 91 -2.41 -2.78 0.66
CA CYS A 91 -1.81 -3.62 1.69
C CYS A 91 -2.78 -3.81 2.85
N ALA A 92 -2.64 -4.91 3.58
CA ALA A 92 -3.37 -5.15 4.80
C ALA A 92 -2.42 -5.55 5.92
N VAL A 93 -2.74 -5.17 7.14
CA VAL A 93 -2.05 -5.63 8.35
C VAL A 93 -2.99 -6.61 9.05
N ASP A 94 -2.45 -7.72 9.55
CA ASP A 94 -3.22 -8.67 10.34
C ASP A 94 -3.66 -8.09 11.68
N THR A 95 -4.64 -8.72 12.33
CA THR A 95 -5.22 -8.24 13.59
C THR A 95 -4.23 -8.23 14.76
N HIS A 96 -3.13 -8.99 14.67
CA HIS A 96 -2.11 -9.03 15.71
C HIS A 96 -0.94 -8.06 15.44
N GLU A 97 -0.99 -7.30 14.33
CA GLU A 97 0.07 -6.40 13.89
C GLU A 97 1.44 -7.09 13.84
N THR A 98 1.45 -8.31 13.34
CA THR A 98 2.66 -9.12 13.18
C THR A 98 3.10 -9.21 11.72
N VAL A 99 2.16 -9.06 10.78
CA VAL A 99 2.39 -9.28 9.35
C VAL A 99 1.70 -8.20 8.52
N VAL A 100 2.42 -7.71 7.51
CA VAL A 100 1.85 -6.93 6.40
C VAL A 100 1.72 -7.84 5.20
N VAL A 101 0.54 -7.87 4.60
CA VAL A 101 0.28 -8.53 3.33
C VAL A 101 0.15 -7.47 2.24
N ALA A 102 0.77 -7.70 1.09
CA ALA A 102 0.72 -6.80 -0.05
C ALA A 102 0.68 -7.57 -1.38
N GLY A 103 0.09 -6.94 -2.38
CA GLY A 103 0.14 -7.41 -3.76
C GLY A 103 1.57 -7.38 -4.32
N GLY A 104 1.75 -8.06 -5.46
CA GLY A 104 3.05 -8.39 -6.03
C GLY A 104 4.05 -7.23 -6.11
N ASP A 105 5.32 -7.57 -5.93
CA ASP A 105 6.42 -6.62 -5.96
C ASP A 105 7.16 -6.65 -7.31
N THR A 106 8.31 -5.98 -7.37
CA THR A 106 9.14 -5.87 -8.57
C THR A 106 9.77 -7.18 -9.00
N GLN A 107 10.00 -8.10 -8.07
CA GLN A 107 10.56 -9.42 -8.30
C GLN A 107 9.46 -10.45 -8.59
N ARG A 108 8.29 -10.30 -7.94
CA ARG A 108 7.16 -11.21 -8.01
C ARG A 108 5.85 -10.44 -8.25
N PRO A 109 5.64 -9.88 -9.46
CA PRO A 109 4.50 -9.03 -9.75
C PRO A 109 3.15 -9.76 -9.73
N GLN A 110 3.17 -11.10 -9.83
CA GLN A 110 1.97 -11.95 -9.78
C GLN A 110 1.92 -12.78 -8.49
N ALA A 111 2.24 -12.17 -7.36
CA ALA A 111 2.19 -12.84 -6.06
C ALA A 111 1.44 -12.02 -5.02
N VAL A 112 0.98 -12.69 -3.97
CA VAL A 112 0.68 -12.06 -2.68
C VAL A 112 1.86 -12.34 -1.77
N ASN A 113 2.48 -11.28 -1.27
CA ASN A 113 3.61 -11.37 -0.37
C ASN A 113 3.16 -11.00 1.04
N SER A 114 3.75 -11.66 2.03
CA SER A 114 3.59 -11.36 3.44
C SER A 114 4.93 -11.09 4.07
N TYR A 115 5.01 -10.05 4.89
CA TYR A 115 6.24 -9.59 5.53
C TYR A 115 6.01 -9.45 7.02
N GLU A 116 6.97 -9.92 7.81
CA GLU A 116 7.00 -9.69 9.25
C GLU A 116 7.12 -8.19 9.53
N LEU A 117 6.17 -7.61 10.27
CA LEU A 117 6.05 -6.16 10.47
C LEU A 117 7.29 -5.55 11.14
N GLN A 118 7.93 -6.29 12.05
CA GLN A 118 9.03 -5.78 12.89
C GLN A 118 10.35 -5.58 12.12
N HIS A 119 10.69 -6.49 11.22
CA HIS A 119 11.99 -6.49 10.53
C HIS A 119 11.87 -6.46 9.00
N GLY A 120 10.66 -6.56 8.46
CA GLY A 120 10.40 -6.55 7.02
C GLY A 120 10.77 -7.83 6.29
N ARG A 121 11.08 -8.91 7.02
CA ARG A 121 11.42 -10.19 6.42
C ARG A 121 10.20 -10.78 5.72
N CYS A 122 10.35 -11.16 4.45
CA CYS A 122 9.33 -11.91 3.72
C CYS A 122 9.11 -13.27 4.42
N VAL A 123 7.88 -13.52 4.87
CA VAL A 123 7.47 -14.74 5.58
C VAL A 123 6.94 -15.77 4.59
N ALA A 124 6.10 -15.33 3.67
CA ALA A 124 5.52 -16.18 2.63
C ALA A 124 5.21 -15.36 1.38
N SER A 125 5.21 -16.05 0.24
CA SER A 125 4.89 -15.49 -1.07
C SER A 125 4.12 -16.56 -1.84
N VAL A 126 2.91 -16.20 -2.25
CA VAL A 126 2.00 -17.09 -2.96
C VAL A 126 1.81 -16.55 -4.37
N GLU A 127 2.25 -17.33 -5.36
CA GLU A 127 2.02 -16.99 -6.77
C GLU A 127 0.53 -17.12 -7.11
N ILE A 128 0.01 -16.11 -7.79
CA ILE A 128 -1.35 -16.10 -8.30
C ILE A 128 -1.29 -16.55 -9.76
N GLN A 129 -1.74 -17.77 -10.01
CA GLN A 129 -1.99 -18.23 -11.36
C GLN A 129 -3.33 -17.66 -11.85
N LEU A 130 -3.26 -16.65 -12.71
CA LEU A 130 -4.43 -16.24 -13.47
C LEU A 130 -4.76 -17.30 -14.51
N LYS A 131 -6.04 -17.72 -14.58
CA LYS A 131 -6.52 -18.49 -15.73
C LYS A 131 -6.43 -17.61 -16.98
N SER A 132 -5.79 -18.13 -18.03
CA SER A 132 -5.72 -17.48 -19.35
C SER A 132 -7.10 -17.52 -20.02
N GLY A 133 -7.91 -16.47 -19.85
CA GLY A 133 -9.17 -16.29 -20.55
C GLY A 133 -9.08 -15.12 -21.53
N LEU A 134 -9.13 -15.42 -22.84
CA LEU A 134 -9.42 -14.52 -23.98
C LEU A 134 -9.37 -13.00 -23.68
N TYR A 135 -8.17 -12.43 -23.66
CA TYR A 135 -8.00 -10.98 -23.61
C TYR A 135 -8.01 -10.42 -25.04
N ASP A 136 -9.11 -9.76 -25.42
CA ASP A 136 -9.17 -8.95 -26.63
C ASP A 136 -8.20 -7.76 -26.48
N THR A 137 -7.25 -7.69 -27.40
CA THR A 137 -6.04 -6.89 -27.33
C THR A 137 -6.34 -5.40 -27.48
N ARG A 138 -6.86 -4.74 -26.43
CA ARG A 138 -6.78 -3.28 -26.32
C ARG A 138 -6.41 -2.73 -24.94
N TYR A 139 -6.40 -3.53 -23.86
CA TYR A 139 -5.88 -3.16 -22.53
C TYR A 139 -5.43 -4.39 -21.70
N ALA A 140 -4.73 -5.32 -22.33
CA ALA A 140 -4.13 -6.52 -21.71
C ALA A 140 -2.68 -6.15 -21.28
N ASP A 141 -2.05 -6.52 -20.17
CA ASP A 141 -2.18 -7.68 -19.29
C ASP A 141 -1.50 -7.36 -17.95
N THR A 142 -2.25 -7.14 -16.87
CA THR A 142 -1.69 -7.40 -15.52
C THR A 142 -2.82 -7.90 -14.62
N PRO A 143 -2.64 -9.03 -13.89
CA PRO A 143 -3.49 -9.32 -12.74
C PRO A 143 -3.47 -8.13 -11.82
N GLU A 144 -4.59 -7.44 -11.73
CA GLU A 144 -4.78 -6.46 -10.69
C GLU A 144 -5.38 -7.19 -9.50
N ILE A 145 -4.63 -7.26 -8.41
CA ILE A 145 -5.14 -7.78 -7.13
C ILE A 145 -5.93 -6.64 -6.52
N TRP A 146 -7.24 -6.66 -6.74
CA TRP A 146 -8.13 -5.60 -6.26
C TRP A 146 -8.61 -5.92 -4.85
N ALA A 147 -7.80 -5.51 -3.87
CA ALA A 147 -8.08 -5.43 -2.45
C ALA A 147 -7.71 -6.67 -1.60
N LEU A 148 -6.71 -6.45 -0.76
CA LEU A 148 -6.54 -7.14 0.51
C LEU A 148 -7.44 -6.43 1.53
N SER A 149 -8.56 -7.05 1.90
CA SER A 149 -9.36 -6.64 3.06
C SER A 149 -8.77 -7.29 4.32
N ARG A 150 -8.99 -6.67 5.50
CA ARG A 150 -8.62 -7.26 6.80
C ARG A 150 -9.21 -8.66 7.02
N ASN A 151 -10.29 -9.01 6.31
CA ASN A 151 -11.00 -10.27 6.45
C ASN A 151 -11.04 -11.12 5.17
N GLU A 152 -10.69 -10.57 3.99
CA GLU A 152 -10.94 -11.21 2.69
C GLU A 152 -9.87 -10.81 1.65
N LEU A 153 -9.42 -11.77 0.83
CA LEU A 153 -8.54 -11.51 -0.32
C LEU A 153 -9.38 -11.50 -1.60
N TYR A 154 -9.45 -10.36 -2.27
CA TYR A 154 -10.14 -10.23 -3.55
C TYR A 154 -9.13 -10.20 -4.70
N ILE A 155 -9.26 -11.18 -5.60
CA ILE A 155 -8.49 -11.24 -6.85
C ILE A 155 -9.51 -11.07 -7.98
N CYS A 156 -9.58 -9.89 -8.59
CA CYS A 156 -10.43 -9.71 -9.78
C CYS A 156 -9.64 -10.09 -11.03
N SER A 157 -10.15 -11.06 -11.78
CA SER A 157 -9.94 -11.12 -13.23
C SER A 157 -10.88 -10.10 -13.89
N GLY A 158 -10.38 -9.31 -14.83
CA GLY A 158 -11.11 -8.16 -15.41
C GLY A 158 -12.56 -8.42 -15.88
N ARG A 159 -13.38 -7.38 -15.69
CA ARG A 159 -14.80 -7.14 -16.08
C ARG A 159 -15.90 -8.07 -15.51
N THR A 160 -16.68 -7.50 -14.59
CA THR A 160 -18.13 -7.72 -14.49
C THR A 160 -18.81 -6.92 -15.61
N ASN A 161 -19.04 -7.54 -16.77
CA ASN A 161 -20.10 -7.06 -17.64
C ASN A 161 -21.41 -7.53 -17.00
N ASP A 162 -22.15 -6.62 -16.38
CA ASP A 162 -23.57 -6.87 -16.10
C ASP A 162 -24.27 -7.10 -17.44
N PRO A 163 -25.05 -8.18 -17.61
CA PRO A 163 -25.94 -8.28 -18.74
C PRO A 163 -27.02 -7.20 -18.58
N ILE A 164 -26.99 -6.23 -19.49
CA ILE A 164 -28.16 -5.38 -19.75
C ILE A 164 -29.21 -6.32 -20.36
N GLU A 165 -30.26 -6.64 -19.61
CA GLU A 165 -31.54 -7.10 -20.17
C GLU A 165 -32.24 -5.96 -20.91
#